data_AF-M6W4W5-F1
#
_entry.id   AF-M6W4W5-F1
#
_cell.length_a   1.000
_cell.length_b   1.000
_cell.length_c   1.000
_cell.angle_alpha   90.00
_cell.angle_beta   90.00
_cell.angle_gamma   90.00
#
_symmetry.space_group_name_H-M   'P 1'
#
loop_
_entity.id
_entity.type
_entity.pdbx_description
1 polymer ?
#
loop_
_entity_poly.entity_id
_entity_poly.type
_entity_poly.pdbx_seq_one_letter_code
_entity_poly.pdbx_strand_id
1 'polypeptide(L)'
;MKEFFKLPSPNSTHPNAWKRNLIHVLLIFASCFGFLIYIPSVYLAWQQKFGEVVILDTLALLLVWFLLLLPNRFYRPKSYFFLSLVFTMGCLLYTKIGLGGAGILWLFLVPVFCGIFLNRTFAFWGWAATSICVFSGILFAHYQIWAESSVTPFQIFVIGSNFTFLCGILTFLVITILKKLGYGIKKQKELILLQKKDE
;
A
#
# COMPACT_ATOMS: atom_id res chain seq x y z
N MET A 1 12.57 -14.42 -19.87
CA MET A 1 12.89 -13.15 -19.17
C MET A 1 12.73 -11.90 -20.04
N LYS A 2 13.04 -11.91 -21.35
CA LYS A 2 12.83 -10.76 -22.26
C LYS A 2 11.37 -10.38 -22.54
N GLU A 3 10.41 -11.31 -22.35
CA GLU A 3 8.98 -11.00 -22.57
C GLU A 3 8.30 -10.27 -21.40
N PHE A 4 8.87 -10.34 -20.18
CA PHE A 4 8.32 -9.63 -19.02
C PHE A 4 8.46 -8.11 -19.09
N PHE A 5 9.37 -7.62 -19.95
CA PHE A 5 9.61 -6.19 -20.22
C PHE A 5 9.06 -5.72 -21.56
N LYS A 6 8.19 -6.50 -22.23
CA LYS A 6 7.38 -5.95 -23.31
C LYS A 6 6.36 -4.99 -22.69
N LEU A 7 6.73 -3.71 -22.63
CA LEU A 7 5.77 -2.61 -22.47
C LEU A 7 4.63 -2.86 -23.47
N PRO A 8 3.37 -2.95 -23.01
CA PRO A 8 2.26 -3.18 -23.92
C PRO A 8 2.25 -2.09 -24.98
N SER A 9 1.92 -2.47 -26.22
CA SER A 9 1.78 -1.50 -27.30
C SER A 9 0.82 -0.37 -26.89
N PRO A 10 1.06 0.87 -27.37
CA PRO A 10 0.28 2.07 -26.98
C PRO A 10 -1.21 2.01 -27.35
N ASN A 11 -1.69 0.89 -27.91
CA ASN A 11 -3.04 0.66 -28.40
C ASN A 11 -3.97 -0.05 -27.40
N SER A 12 -3.57 -0.34 -26.16
CA SER A 12 -4.56 -0.71 -25.12
C SER A 12 -5.26 0.56 -24.61
N THR A 13 -6.28 1.00 -25.33
CA THR A 13 -7.10 2.21 -25.19
C THR A 13 -8.01 2.26 -23.95
N HIS A 14 -7.59 1.68 -22.82
CA HIS A 14 -8.24 1.94 -21.53
C HIS A 14 -7.28 2.71 -20.60
N PRO A 15 -7.66 3.90 -20.09
CA PRO A 15 -6.82 4.73 -19.22
C PRO A 15 -6.37 4.06 -17.91
N ASN A 16 -6.88 2.86 -17.62
CA ASN A 16 -6.54 2.06 -16.44
C ASN A 16 -5.64 0.84 -16.76
N ALA A 17 -5.26 0.59 -18.02
CA ALA A 17 -4.46 -0.60 -18.38
C ALA A 17 -3.12 -0.65 -17.65
N TRP A 18 -2.45 0.49 -17.48
CA TRP A 18 -1.20 0.59 -16.72
C TRP A 18 -1.40 0.24 -15.23
N LYS A 19 -2.53 0.65 -14.61
CA LYS A 19 -2.86 0.27 -13.22
C LYS A 19 -3.03 -1.24 -13.07
N ARG A 20 -3.60 -1.91 -14.09
CA ARG A 20 -3.76 -3.39 -14.10
C ARG A 20 -2.41 -4.09 -14.06
N ASN A 21 -1.45 -3.62 -14.84
CA ASN A 21 -0.11 -4.20 -14.86
C ASN A 21 0.63 -3.91 -13.56
N LEU A 22 0.51 -2.68 -13.04
CA LEU A 22 1.20 -2.29 -11.83
C LEU A 22 0.77 -3.11 -10.61
N ILE A 23 -0.55 -3.34 -10.41
CA ILE A 23 -1.01 -4.19 -9.29
C ILE A 23 -0.55 -5.64 -9.46
N HIS A 24 -0.50 -6.14 -10.69
CA HIS A 24 -0.03 -7.51 -10.94
C HIS A 24 1.46 -7.66 -10.61
N VAL A 25 2.29 -6.71 -11.07
CA VAL A 25 3.72 -6.68 -10.73
C VAL A 25 3.93 -6.55 -9.22
N LEU A 26 3.15 -5.68 -8.56
CA LEU A 26 3.20 -5.54 -7.11
C LEU A 26 2.84 -6.85 -6.39
N LEU A 27 1.82 -7.59 -6.86
CA LEU A 27 1.45 -8.89 -6.30
C LEU A 27 2.53 -9.96 -6.52
N ILE A 28 3.26 -9.92 -7.65
CA ILE A 28 4.42 -10.80 -7.87
C ILE A 28 5.51 -10.51 -6.84
N PHE A 29 5.86 -9.23 -6.66
CA PHE A 29 6.85 -8.84 -5.65
C PHE A 29 6.40 -9.19 -4.23
N ALA A 30 5.14 -8.90 -3.89
CA ALA A 30 4.56 -9.25 -2.60
C ALA A 30 4.54 -10.77 -2.37
N SER A 31 4.33 -11.58 -3.41
CA SER A 31 4.42 -13.04 -3.33
C SER A 31 5.84 -13.51 -3.03
N CYS A 32 6.82 -13.06 -3.83
CA CYS A 32 8.21 -13.49 -3.68
C CYS A 32 8.82 -13.02 -2.35
N PHE A 33 8.73 -11.72 -2.05
CA PHE A 33 9.27 -11.17 -0.81
C PHE A 33 8.43 -11.56 0.40
N GLY A 34 7.10 -11.67 0.25
CA GLY A 34 6.22 -12.14 1.32
C GLY A 34 6.58 -13.56 1.76
N PHE A 35 6.85 -14.47 0.82
CA PHE A 35 7.31 -15.82 1.14
C PHE A 35 8.68 -15.82 1.85
N LEU A 36 9.62 -14.98 1.41
CA LEU A 36 10.93 -14.85 2.06
C LEU A 36 10.84 -14.29 3.48
N ILE A 37 9.96 -13.30 3.71
CA ILE A 37 9.76 -12.65 5.01
C ILE A 37 8.90 -13.51 5.94
N TYR A 38 8.01 -14.34 5.40
CA TYR A 38 7.15 -15.24 6.16
C TYR A 38 7.95 -16.17 7.09
N ILE A 39 9.06 -16.74 6.60
CA ILE A 39 9.88 -17.68 7.37
C ILE A 39 10.41 -17.05 8.68
N PRO A 40 11.18 -15.94 8.65
CA PRO A 40 11.65 -15.29 9.87
C PRO A 40 10.50 -14.69 10.70
N SER A 41 9.41 -14.23 10.05
CA SER A 41 8.25 -13.68 10.76
C SER A 41 7.54 -14.72 11.63
N VAL A 42 7.21 -15.88 11.04
CA VAL A 42 6.56 -16.99 11.77
C VAL A 42 7.47 -17.57 12.84
N TYR A 43 8.77 -17.71 12.55
CA TYR A 43 9.73 -18.16 13.56
C TYR A 43 9.75 -17.24 14.79
N LEU A 44 9.81 -15.92 14.57
CA LEU A 44 9.82 -14.92 15.63
C LEU A 44 8.48 -14.89 16.38
N ALA A 45 7.35 -14.92 15.67
CA ALA A 45 6.01 -14.94 16.26
C ALA A 45 5.79 -16.20 17.12
N TRP A 46 6.32 -17.35 16.70
CA TRP A 46 6.31 -18.59 17.48
C TRP A 46 7.10 -18.46 18.77
N GLN A 47 8.32 -17.93 18.72
CA GLN A 47 9.15 -17.70 19.91
C GLN A 47 8.49 -16.74 20.91
N GLN A 48 7.82 -15.71 20.41
CA GLN A 48 7.15 -14.70 21.23
C GLN A 48 5.71 -15.08 21.63
N LYS A 49 5.27 -16.30 21.30
CA LYS A 49 3.92 -16.84 21.58
C LYS A 49 2.77 -16.00 20.98
N PHE A 50 3.02 -15.27 19.90
CA PHE A 50 2.01 -14.52 19.16
C PHE A 50 1.33 -15.38 18.09
N GLY A 51 0.54 -16.38 18.52
CA GLY A 51 -0.14 -17.30 17.59
C GLY A 51 -1.05 -16.62 16.57
N GLU A 52 -1.67 -15.50 16.94
CA GLU A 52 -2.48 -14.67 16.03
C GLU A 52 -1.68 -14.15 14.83
N VAL A 53 -0.43 -13.74 15.05
CA VAL A 53 0.45 -13.20 13.99
C VAL A 53 0.80 -14.28 12.98
N VAL A 54 1.05 -15.52 13.44
CA VAL A 54 1.30 -16.67 12.55
C VAL A 54 0.11 -16.95 11.63
N ILE A 55 -1.11 -16.95 12.18
CA ILE A 55 -2.33 -17.16 11.41
C ILE A 55 -2.50 -16.04 10.37
N LEU A 56 -2.31 -14.79 10.79
CA LEU A 56 -2.48 -13.62 9.93
C LEU A 56 -1.46 -13.57 8.81
N ASP A 57 -0.18 -13.83 9.08
CA ASP A 57 0.87 -13.88 8.06
C ASP A 57 0.58 -14.98 7.03
N THR A 58 0.10 -16.13 7.49
CA THR A 58 -0.27 -17.26 6.61
C THR A 58 -1.47 -16.88 5.73
N LEU A 59 -2.52 -16.30 6.31
CA LEU A 59 -3.69 -15.84 5.55
C LEU A 59 -3.34 -14.71 4.58
N ALA A 60 -2.45 -13.79 4.97
CA ALA A 60 -1.99 -12.71 4.11
C ALA A 60 -1.26 -13.24 2.88
N LEU A 61 -0.34 -14.20 3.06
CA LEU A 61 0.39 -14.82 1.97
C LEU A 61 -0.55 -15.59 1.02
N LEU A 62 -1.48 -16.37 1.58
CA LEU A 62 -2.49 -17.09 0.80
C LEU A 62 -3.39 -16.13 0.00
N LEU A 63 -3.81 -15.01 0.61
CA LEU A 63 -4.60 -14.00 -0.08
C LEU A 63 -3.80 -13.37 -1.24
N VAL A 64 -2.52 -13.03 -1.04
CA VAL A 64 -1.67 -12.51 -2.11
C VAL A 64 -1.57 -13.50 -3.27
N TRP A 65 -1.36 -14.79 -3.01
CA TRP A 65 -1.34 -15.82 -4.05
C TRP A 65 -2.68 -15.96 -4.76
N PHE A 66 -3.79 -15.98 -4.02
CA PHE A 66 -5.13 -16.00 -4.60
C PHE A 66 -5.36 -14.78 -5.53
N LEU A 67 -5.02 -13.58 -5.07
CA LEU A 67 -5.14 -12.35 -5.86
C LEU A 67 -4.22 -12.36 -7.09
N LEU A 68 -3.06 -13.01 -7.02
CA LEU A 68 -2.15 -13.15 -8.15
C LEU A 68 -2.76 -14.02 -9.26
N LEU A 69 -3.39 -15.14 -8.88
CA LEU A 69 -4.04 -16.09 -9.80
C LEU A 69 -5.31 -15.53 -10.48
N LEU A 70 -5.98 -14.56 -9.85
CA LEU A 70 -7.15 -13.93 -10.46
C LEU A 70 -6.80 -13.25 -11.80
N PRO A 71 -7.69 -13.26 -12.81
CA PRO A 71 -7.42 -12.58 -14.09
C PRO A 71 -7.18 -11.07 -13.95
N ASN A 72 -6.29 -10.49 -14.77
CA ASN A 72 -5.93 -9.06 -14.73
C ASN A 72 -7.09 -8.09 -15.00
N ARG A 73 -8.21 -8.57 -15.54
CA ARG A 73 -9.44 -7.77 -15.69
C ARG A 73 -10.01 -7.32 -14.33
N PHE A 74 -9.77 -8.07 -13.25
CA PHE A 74 -10.27 -7.81 -11.90
C PHE A 74 -9.36 -6.89 -11.07
N TYR A 75 -8.65 -5.96 -11.70
CA TYR A 75 -7.67 -5.11 -11.00
C TYR A 75 -8.27 -4.29 -9.86
N ARG A 76 -9.52 -3.78 -9.98
CA ARG A 76 -10.16 -3.01 -8.91
C ARG A 76 -10.38 -3.85 -7.64
N PRO A 77 -11.07 -5.02 -7.69
CA PRO A 77 -11.13 -5.92 -6.55
C PRO A 77 -9.75 -6.27 -5.99
N LYS A 78 -8.78 -6.63 -6.84
CA LYS A 78 -7.42 -6.92 -6.39
C LYS A 78 -6.81 -5.77 -5.58
N SER A 79 -6.94 -4.55 -6.07
CA SER A 79 -6.45 -3.37 -5.36
C SER A 79 -7.16 -3.16 -4.02
N TYR A 80 -8.48 -3.33 -3.95
CA TYR A 80 -9.21 -3.22 -2.67
C TYR A 80 -8.77 -4.28 -1.68
N PHE A 81 -8.75 -5.56 -2.05
CA PHE A 81 -8.34 -6.64 -1.14
C PHE A 81 -6.88 -6.50 -0.70
N PHE A 82 -5.98 -6.14 -1.63
CA PHE A 82 -4.58 -5.91 -1.29
C PHE A 82 -4.40 -4.73 -0.34
N LEU A 83 -5.07 -3.60 -0.59
CA LEU A 83 -5.05 -2.43 0.29
C LEU A 83 -5.63 -2.74 1.67
N SER A 84 -6.74 -3.47 1.72
CA SER A 84 -7.32 -3.94 2.98
C SER A 84 -6.34 -4.81 3.75
N LEU A 85 -5.65 -5.74 3.09
CA LEU A 85 -4.60 -6.56 3.72
C LEU A 85 -3.48 -5.68 4.29
N VAL A 86 -2.94 -4.74 3.51
CA VAL A 86 -1.86 -3.85 3.95
C VAL A 86 -2.28 -3.02 5.16
N PHE A 87 -3.51 -2.49 5.14
CA PHE A 87 -4.07 -1.72 6.26
C PHE A 87 -4.27 -2.59 7.50
N THR A 88 -4.88 -3.77 7.35
CA THR A 88 -5.12 -4.71 8.45
C THR A 88 -3.80 -5.16 9.08
N MET A 89 -2.79 -5.51 8.28
CA MET A 89 -1.44 -5.83 8.76
C MET A 89 -0.82 -4.67 9.53
N GLY A 90 -0.95 -3.44 9.01
CA GLY A 90 -0.47 -2.24 9.69
C GLY A 90 -1.14 -2.01 11.03
N CYS A 91 -2.47 -2.09 11.11
CA CYS A 91 -3.21 -1.96 12.36
C CYS A 91 -2.82 -3.04 13.38
N LEU A 92 -2.73 -4.30 12.96
CA LEU A 92 -2.42 -5.42 13.85
C LEU A 92 -1.00 -5.35 14.42
N LEU A 93 -0.02 -5.10 13.57
CA LEU A 93 1.36 -4.94 14.02
C LEU A 93 1.52 -3.71 14.91
N TYR A 94 0.80 -2.63 14.60
CA TYR A 94 0.80 -1.42 15.40
C TYR A 94 0.15 -1.63 16.78
N THR A 95 -0.96 -2.37 16.87
CA THR A 95 -1.63 -2.61 18.15
C THR A 95 -0.90 -3.62 19.03
N LYS A 96 -0.20 -4.60 18.45
CA LYS A 96 0.51 -5.63 19.24
C LYS A 96 1.91 -5.20 19.65
N ILE A 97 2.67 -4.59 18.74
CA ILE A 97 4.09 -4.29 18.97
C ILE A 97 4.26 -2.85 19.49
N GLY A 98 3.55 -1.89 18.92
CA GLY A 98 3.68 -0.48 19.25
C GLY A 98 4.54 0.31 18.27
N LEU A 99 5.10 1.45 18.73
CA LEU A 99 5.81 2.40 17.87
C LEU A 99 7.11 1.82 17.29
N GLY A 100 7.82 0.97 18.03
CA GLY A 100 9.03 0.31 17.54
C GLY A 100 8.79 -0.80 16.51
N GLY A 101 7.53 -1.18 16.27
CA GLY A 101 7.16 -2.24 15.34
C GLY A 101 7.06 -1.78 13.88
N ALA A 102 7.00 -2.75 12.97
CA ALA A 102 6.85 -2.46 11.53
C ALA A 102 5.47 -1.85 11.17
N GLY A 103 4.47 -1.87 12.06
CA GLY A 103 3.09 -1.48 11.77
C GLY A 103 2.94 -0.08 11.16
N ILE A 104 3.74 0.89 11.63
CA ILE A 104 3.75 2.26 11.07
C ILE A 104 4.16 2.25 9.59
N LEU A 105 5.12 1.41 9.19
CA LEU A 105 5.57 1.32 7.80
C LEU A 105 4.47 0.77 6.87
N TRP A 106 3.69 -0.19 7.36
CA TRP A 106 2.54 -0.72 6.62
C TRP A 106 1.46 0.35 6.45
N LEU A 107 1.11 1.04 7.54
CA LEU A 107 0.14 2.15 7.50
C LEU A 107 0.61 3.28 6.58
N PHE A 108 1.91 3.56 6.52
CA PHE A 108 2.49 4.59 5.65
C PHE A 108 2.21 4.34 4.17
N LEU A 109 2.18 3.08 3.74
CA LEU A 109 1.99 2.70 2.33
C LEU A 109 0.53 2.80 1.86
N VAL A 110 -0.43 2.65 2.77
CA VAL A 110 -1.87 2.60 2.45
C VAL A 110 -2.34 3.79 1.62
N PRO A 111 -2.17 5.06 2.05
CA PRO A 111 -2.66 6.20 1.27
C PRO A 111 -1.95 6.39 -0.07
N VAL A 112 -0.66 6.06 -0.13
CA VAL A 112 0.12 6.10 -1.38
C VAL A 112 -0.47 5.11 -2.39
N PHE A 113 -0.71 3.87 -1.97
CA PHE A 113 -1.31 2.85 -2.82
C PHE A 113 -2.76 3.16 -3.17
N CYS A 114 -3.55 3.74 -2.25
CA CYS A 114 -4.88 4.27 -2.57
C CYS A 114 -4.82 5.30 -3.71
N GLY A 115 -3.85 6.22 -3.67
CA GLY A 115 -3.65 7.24 -4.71
C GLY A 115 -3.28 6.66 -6.07
N ILE A 116 -2.42 5.64 -6.07
CA ILE A 116 -1.97 4.95 -7.28
C ILE A 116 -3.11 4.12 -7.89
N PHE A 117 -3.70 3.22 -7.10
CA PHE A 117 -4.60 2.19 -7.63
C PHE A 117 -6.06 2.63 -7.71
N LEU A 118 -6.52 3.43 -6.74
CA LEU A 118 -7.90 3.87 -6.65
C LEU A 118 -8.04 5.29 -7.20
N ASN A 119 -8.37 6.25 -6.34
CA ASN A 119 -8.57 7.65 -6.69
C ASN A 119 -8.04 8.56 -5.56
N ARG A 120 -8.00 9.87 -5.85
CA ARG A 120 -7.53 10.89 -4.90
C ARG A 120 -8.35 10.92 -3.61
N THR A 121 -9.65 10.67 -3.69
CA THR A 121 -10.55 10.66 -2.52
C THR A 121 -10.18 9.54 -1.55
N PHE A 122 -9.97 8.31 -2.05
CA PHE A 122 -9.48 7.20 -1.23
C PHE A 122 -8.09 7.44 -0.67
N ALA A 123 -7.22 8.14 -1.38
CA ALA A 123 -5.90 8.49 -0.86
C ALA A 123 -5.98 9.49 0.30
N PHE A 124 -6.82 10.52 0.18
CA PHE A 124 -7.07 11.49 1.24
C PHE A 124 -7.66 10.80 2.49
N TRP A 125 -8.70 9.98 2.30
CA TRP A 125 -9.31 9.25 3.41
C TRP A 125 -8.37 8.20 4.00
N GLY A 126 -7.58 7.52 3.17
CA GLY A 126 -6.53 6.62 3.63
C GLY A 126 -5.52 7.34 4.51
N TRP A 127 -5.09 8.54 4.11
CA TRP A 127 -4.11 9.34 4.85
C TRP A 127 -4.67 9.80 6.19
N ALA A 128 -5.92 10.29 6.19
CA ALA A 128 -6.61 10.65 7.42
C ALA A 128 -6.76 9.44 8.36
N ALA A 129 -7.24 8.30 7.84
CA ALA A 129 -7.44 7.09 8.61
C ALA A 129 -6.14 6.56 9.22
N THR A 130 -5.06 6.47 8.44
CA THR A 130 -3.77 5.99 8.96
C THR A 130 -3.16 6.95 9.97
N SER A 131 -3.35 8.27 9.78
CA SER A 131 -2.90 9.27 10.76
C SER A 131 -3.65 9.12 12.08
N ILE A 132 -4.98 8.96 12.01
CA ILE A 132 -5.83 8.68 13.19
C ILE A 132 -5.38 7.38 13.87
N CYS A 133 -5.11 6.32 13.12
CA CYS A 133 -4.59 5.06 13.67
C CYS A 133 -3.25 5.24 14.40
N VAL A 134 -2.34 6.07 13.89
CA VAL A 134 -1.08 6.32 14.60
C VAL A 134 -1.34 7.13 15.87
N PHE A 135 -2.14 8.19 15.81
CA PHE A 135 -2.48 8.98 17.01
C PHE A 135 -3.31 8.20 18.05
N SER A 136 -4.07 7.18 17.64
CA SER A 136 -4.76 6.29 18.59
C SER A 136 -3.79 5.49 19.47
N GLY A 137 -2.50 5.50 19.14
CA GLY A 137 -1.43 5.01 20.01
C GLY A 137 -1.46 5.60 21.42
N ILE A 138 -1.97 6.83 21.61
CA ILE A 138 -2.14 7.43 22.94
C ILE A 138 -3.05 6.56 23.83
N LEU A 139 -4.13 6.03 23.25
CA LEU A 139 -5.04 5.13 23.95
C LEU A 139 -4.36 3.78 24.21
N PHE A 140 -3.65 3.23 23.21
CA PHE A 140 -2.96 1.95 23.37
C PHE A 140 -1.85 1.99 24.44
N ALA A 141 -1.11 3.09 24.52
CA ALA A 141 -0.13 3.32 25.58
C ALA A 141 -0.81 3.48 26.95
N HIS A 142 -1.92 4.21 27.04
CA HIS A 142 -2.66 4.40 28.29
C HIS A 142 -3.18 3.08 28.86
N TYR A 143 -3.76 2.22 28.01
CA TYR A 143 -4.28 0.91 28.41
C TYR A 143 -3.22 -0.20 28.45
N GLN A 144 -1.93 0.12 28.29
CA GLN A 144 -0.82 -0.85 28.27
C GLN A 144 -1.05 -2.02 27.30
N ILE A 145 -1.65 -1.73 26.13
CA ILE A 145 -1.95 -2.73 25.11
C ILE A 145 -0.67 -3.11 24.35
N TRP A 146 0.25 -2.17 24.18
CA TRP A 146 1.52 -2.41 23.50
C TRP A 146 2.45 -3.27 24.34
N ALA A 147 3.18 -4.17 23.66
CA ALA A 147 4.29 -4.89 24.27
C ALA A 147 5.40 -3.95 24.77
N GLU A 148 5.53 -2.77 24.16
CA GLU A 148 6.47 -1.73 24.56
C GLU A 148 5.95 -0.93 25.76
N SER A 149 6.55 -1.12 26.94
CA SER A 149 6.03 -0.63 28.21
C SER A 149 6.40 0.82 28.58
N SER A 150 7.10 1.57 27.72
CA SER A 150 7.67 2.88 28.09
C SER A 150 7.43 4.01 27.08
N VAL A 151 6.39 3.92 26.26
CA VAL A 151 6.09 4.96 25.27
C VAL A 151 5.30 6.12 25.89
N THR A 152 5.82 7.34 25.76
CA THR A 152 5.16 8.55 26.28
C THR A 152 4.18 9.15 25.26
N PRO A 153 3.11 9.84 25.71
CA PRO A 153 2.20 10.57 24.82
C PRO A 153 2.92 11.60 23.93
N PHE A 154 3.98 12.23 24.45
CA PHE A 154 4.78 13.18 23.68
C PHE A 154 5.56 12.50 22.54
N GLN A 155 6.13 11.31 22.77
CA GLN A 155 6.76 10.53 21.69
C GLN A 155 5.75 10.16 20.59
N ILE A 156 4.53 9.74 20.98
CA ILE A 156 3.45 9.43 20.02
C ILE A 156 3.07 10.67 19.23
N PHE A 157 2.99 11.84 19.87
CA PHE A 157 2.71 13.10 19.19
C PHE A 157 3.80 13.46 18.17
N VAL A 158 5.08 13.33 18.54
CA VAL A 158 6.21 13.61 17.64
C VAL A 158 6.22 12.63 16.46
N ILE A 159 6.09 11.33 16.72
CA ILE A 159 6.12 10.30 15.68
C ILE A 159 4.87 10.39 14.80
N GLY A 160 3.69 10.58 15.39
CA GLY A 160 2.43 10.74 14.68
C GLY A 160 2.40 11.98 13.78
N SER A 161 2.95 13.10 14.25
CA SER A 161 3.06 14.33 13.45
C SER A 161 4.00 14.16 12.26
N ASN A 162 5.18 13.58 12.49
CA ASN A 162 6.14 13.28 11.42
C ASN A 162 5.57 12.28 10.42
N PHE A 163 4.94 11.21 10.91
CA PHE A 163 4.25 10.23 10.08
C PHE A 163 3.19 10.90 9.20
N THR A 164 2.28 11.67 9.80
CA THR A 164 1.17 12.33 9.10
C THR A 164 1.68 13.27 8.03
N PHE A 165 2.70 14.07 8.36
CA PHE A 165 3.33 15.02 7.44
C PHE A 165 4.02 14.32 6.27
N LEU A 166 4.94 13.40 6.54
CA LEU A 166 5.71 12.71 5.51
C LEU A 166 4.82 11.82 4.63
N CYS A 167 3.86 11.12 5.25
CA CYS A 167 2.92 10.26 4.54
C CYS A 167 2.00 11.10 3.64
N GLY A 168 1.54 12.25 4.12
CA GLY A 168 0.77 13.21 3.35
C GLY A 168 1.55 13.76 2.15
N ILE A 169 2.77 14.26 2.39
CA ILE A 169 3.64 14.79 1.34
C ILE A 169 3.86 13.74 0.25
N LEU A 170 4.31 12.54 0.63
CA LEU A 170 4.56 11.48 -0.34
C LEU A 170 3.31 11.13 -1.14
N THR A 171 2.18 10.94 -0.45
CA THR A 171 0.90 10.58 -1.08
C THR A 171 0.47 11.63 -2.10
N PHE A 172 0.44 12.91 -1.71
CA PHE A 172 -0.06 13.97 -2.58
C PHE A 172 0.92 14.32 -3.70
N LEU A 173 2.24 14.21 -3.48
CA LEU A 173 3.25 14.34 -4.53
C LEU A 173 3.08 13.25 -5.59
N VAL A 174 2.98 11.98 -5.18
CA VAL A 174 2.80 10.85 -6.10
C VAL A 174 1.52 11.04 -6.93
N ILE A 175 0.40 11.38 -6.29
CA ILE A 175 -0.87 11.63 -7.00
C ILE A 175 -0.74 12.77 -8.00
N THR A 176 -0.07 13.86 -7.61
CA THR A 176 0.11 15.04 -8.47
C THR A 176 0.98 14.72 -9.68
N ILE A 177 2.08 14.00 -9.48
CA ILE A 177 2.98 13.56 -10.56
C ILE A 177 2.23 12.66 -11.53
N LEU A 178 1.51 11.64 -11.02
CA LEU A 178 0.74 10.72 -11.86
C LEU A 178 -0.35 11.45 -12.66
N LYS A 179 -1.03 12.42 -12.05
CA LYS A 179 -2.05 13.24 -12.73
C LYS A 179 -1.43 14.11 -13.83
N LYS A 180 -0.31 14.79 -13.55
CA LYS A 180 0.39 15.64 -14.53
C LYS A 180 0.95 14.82 -15.69
N LEU A 181 1.55 13.66 -15.41
CA LEU A 181 2.01 12.72 -16.44
C LEU A 181 0.87 12.26 -17.34
N GLY A 182 -0.26 11.85 -16.76
CA GLY A 182 -1.45 11.44 -17.52
C GLY A 182 -1.98 12.55 -18.42
N TYR A 183 -1.99 13.80 -17.93
CA TYR A 183 -2.40 14.97 -18.72
C TYR A 183 -1.42 15.27 -19.87
N GLY A 184 -0.11 15.23 -19.61
CA GLY A 184 0.92 15.46 -20.62
C GLY A 184 0.85 14.45 -21.77
N ILE A 185 0.68 13.17 -21.45
CA ILE A 185 0.52 12.10 -22.45
C ILE A 185 -0.75 12.30 -23.29
N LYS A 186 -1.87 12.70 -22.66
CA LYS A 186 -3.11 12.95 -23.38
C LYS A 186 -2.97 14.12 -24.35
N LYS A 187 -2.38 15.23 -23.91
CA LYS A 187 -2.13 16.41 -24.75
C LYS A 187 -1.23 16.08 -25.95
N GLN A 188 -0.16 15.30 -25.75
CA GLN A 188 0.69 14.86 -26.87
C GLN A 188 -0.08 14.01 -27.89
N LYS A 189 -0.94 13.08 -27.44
CA LYS A 189 -1.77 12.28 -28.36
C LYS A 189 -2.74 13.14 -29.17
N GLU A 190 -3.36 14.14 -28.56
CA GLU A 190 -4.26 15.07 -29.26
C GLU A 190 -3.52 15.87 -30.35
N LEU A 191 -2.32 16.36 -30.06
CA LEU A 191 -1.50 17.11 -31.02
C LEU A 191 -1.09 16.24 -32.23
N ILE A 192 -0.68 14.99 -32.01
CA ILE A 192 -0.32 14.05 -33.08
C ILE A 192 -1.53 13.73 -33.97
N LEU A 193 -2.71 13.58 -33.38
CA LEU A 193 -3.94 13.31 -34.14
C LEU A 193 -4.37 14.51 -34.99
N LEU A 194 -4.13 15.74 -34.53
CA LEU A 194 -4.38 16.94 -35.31
C LEU A 194 -3.41 17.05 -36.50
N GLN A 195 -2.12 16.84 -36.27
CA GLN A 195 -1.11 16.85 -37.35
C GLN A 195 -1.42 15.85 -38.47
N LYS A 196 -1.89 14.65 -38.12
CA LYS A 196 -2.26 13.62 -39.09
C LYS A 196 -3.57 13.90 -39.85
N LYS A 197 -4.39 14.86 -39.39
CA LYS A 197 -5.64 15.25 -40.04
C LYS A 197 -5.43 16.38 -41.06
N ASP A 198 -4.33 17.10 -40.92
CA ASP A 198 -3.93 18.20 -41.81
C ASP A 198 -3.01 17.71 -42.96
N GLU A 199 -2.64 16.43 -42.97
CA GLU A 199 -2.00 15.67 -44.08
C GLU A 199 -3.04 14.89 -44.89
#